data_AF-A0AAP4BPA7-F1
#
_entry.id   AF-A0AAP4BPA7-F1
#
_cell.length_a   1.000
_cell.length_b   1.000
_cell.length_c   1.000
_cell.angle_alpha   90.00
_cell.angle_beta   90.00
_cell.angle_gamma   90.00
#
_symmetry.space_group_name_H-M   'P 1'
#
loop_
_entity.id
_entity.type
_entity.pdbx_description
1 polymer ?
#
loop_
_entity_poly.entity_id
_entity_poly.type
_entity_poly.pdbx_seq_one_letter_code
_entity_poly.pdbx_strand_id
1 'polypeptide(L)'
;MSSTTPGGYSRQRIGIIIVALLASFLVWWWLKAAGIILVLVIGVLAWYYVSSRPSSNEVQALRASIKLSLDELDDVIAEYDEFAYSQEPDSLADRTIHRPELLNSDSDEPEIERFHYEYSTAQRYRNRMYAHLANPRLGVNQLERLLKISDERVSNLREHWFAARRAAQRKGPGSTRSN
;
A
#
# COMPACT_ATOMS: atom_id res chain seq x y z
N MET A 1 28.59 -12.80 31.91
CA MET A 1 27.65 -11.67 31.65
C MET A 1 26.94 -11.91 30.33
N SER A 2 25.64 -12.25 30.38
CA SER A 2 24.55 -11.81 29.48
C SER A 2 23.37 -12.76 29.68
N SER A 3 22.35 -12.23 30.34
CA SER A 3 21.08 -12.86 30.69
C SER A 3 20.18 -12.99 29.45
N THR A 4 19.82 -14.21 29.08
CA THR A 4 18.71 -14.49 28.17
C THR A 4 17.40 -14.46 28.96
N THR A 5 16.74 -13.30 28.93
CA THR A 5 15.35 -13.13 29.37
C THR A 5 14.43 -13.91 28.42
N PRO A 6 13.61 -14.87 28.89
CA PRO A 6 12.61 -15.49 28.04
C PRO A 6 11.48 -14.50 27.77
N GLY A 7 11.12 -14.33 26.49
CA GLY A 7 10.03 -13.46 26.05
C GLY A 7 8.73 -13.76 26.79
N GLY A 8 8.24 -12.78 27.54
CA GLY A 8 7.00 -12.88 28.29
C GLY A 8 5.81 -13.09 27.36
N TYR A 9 5.11 -14.21 27.54
CA TYR A 9 3.81 -14.44 26.90
C TYR A 9 2.85 -13.32 27.31
N SER A 10 2.20 -12.67 26.34
CA SER A 10 1.20 -11.61 26.60
C SER A 10 0.15 -12.10 27.61
N ARG A 11 -0.18 -11.29 28.63
CA ARG A 11 -1.09 -11.66 29.74
C ARG A 11 -2.40 -12.31 29.29
N GLN A 12 -2.94 -11.92 28.13
CA GLN A 12 -4.14 -12.53 27.54
C GLN A 12 -3.92 -13.97 27.07
N ARG A 13 -2.76 -14.28 26.47
CA ARG A 13 -2.39 -15.65 26.04
C ARG A 13 -2.13 -16.57 27.23
N ILE A 14 -1.48 -16.06 28.28
CA ILE A 14 -1.30 -16.81 29.54
C ILE A 14 -2.66 -17.11 30.18
N GLY A 15 -3.57 -16.13 30.20
CA GLY A 15 -4.92 -16.32 30.73
C GLY A 15 -5.69 -17.42 29.99
N ILE A 16 -5.65 -17.43 28.65
CA ILE A 16 -6.33 -18.45 27.85
C ILE A 16 -5.72 -19.85 28.09
N ILE A 17 -4.40 -19.96 28.17
CA ILE A 17 -3.72 -21.24 28.43
C ILE A 17 -4.06 -21.76 29.84
N ILE A 18 -4.06 -20.89 30.86
CA ILE A 18 -4.40 -21.28 32.23
C ILE A 18 -5.86 -21.74 32.34
N VAL A 19 -6.79 -21.01 31.72
CA VAL A 19 -8.21 -21.38 31.71
C VAL A 19 -8.43 -22.70 30.98
N ALA A 20 -7.76 -22.92 29.84
CA ALA A 20 -7.83 -24.18 29.10
C ALA A 20 -7.28 -25.37 29.90
N LEU A 21 -6.16 -25.19 30.61
CA LEU A 21 -5.57 -26.22 31.46
C LEU A 21 -6.44 -26.54 32.68
N LEU A 22 -7.00 -25.53 33.34
CA LEU A 22 -7.92 -25.71 34.48
C LEU A 22 -9.22 -26.40 34.06
N ALA A 23 -9.79 -26.01 32.91
CA ALA A 23 -10.99 -26.66 32.36
C ALA A 23 -10.70 -28.13 32.01
N SER A 24 -9.54 -28.41 31.40
CA SER A 24 -9.12 -29.78 31.07
C SER A 24 -8.90 -30.63 32.32
N PHE A 25 -8.35 -30.06 33.39
CA PHE A 25 -8.12 -30.75 34.66
C PHE A 25 -9.42 -31.06 35.41
N LEU A 26 -10.37 -30.10 35.45
CA LEU A 26 -11.70 -30.32 36.03
C LEU A 26 -12.48 -31.41 35.29
N VAL A 27 -12.42 -31.41 33.95
CA VAL A 27 -13.10 -32.40 33.11
C VAL A 27 -12.48 -33.79 33.29
N TRP A 28 -11.16 -33.88 33.43
CA TRP A 28 -10.44 -35.13 33.72
C TRP A 28 -10.78 -35.71 35.11
N TRP A 29 -10.95 -34.84 36.11
CA TRP A 29 -11.31 -35.25 37.47
C TRP A 29 -12.75 -35.80 37.57
N TRP A 30 -13.67 -35.32 36.73
CA TRP A 30 -15.10 -35.60 36.88
C TRP A 30 -15.69 -36.63 35.90
N LEU A 31 -15.17 -36.75 34.67
CA LEU A 31 -15.73 -37.65 33.64
C LEU A 31 -14.64 -38.56 33.03
N LYS A 32 -14.54 -39.81 33.51
CA LYS A 32 -13.76 -40.86 32.83
C LYS A 32 -14.19 -41.00 31.36
N ALA A 33 -13.20 -41.23 30.47
CA ALA A 33 -13.27 -41.46 29.02
C ALA A 33 -13.99 -40.38 28.17
N ALA A 34 -15.19 -39.94 28.54
CA ALA A 34 -15.96 -38.91 27.86
C ALA A 34 -15.30 -37.52 27.90
N GLY A 35 -14.54 -37.21 28.96
CA GLY A 35 -13.81 -35.95 29.07
C GLY A 35 -12.70 -35.79 28.03
N ILE A 36 -12.07 -36.89 27.61
CA ILE A 36 -11.00 -36.88 26.60
C ILE A 36 -11.57 -36.50 25.23
N ILE A 37 -12.75 -37.00 24.89
CA ILE A 37 -13.44 -36.68 23.63
C ILE A 37 -13.77 -35.19 23.58
N LEU A 38 -14.27 -34.62 24.69
CA LEU A 38 -14.58 -33.19 24.78
C LEU A 38 -13.34 -32.31 24.59
N VAL A 39 -12.22 -32.63 25.26
CA VAL A 39 -10.97 -31.88 25.12
C VAL A 39 -10.41 -31.97 23.70
N LEU A 40 -10.52 -33.13 23.05
CA LEU A 40 -10.15 -33.30 21.63
C LEU A 40 -11.00 -32.43 20.72
N VAL A 41 -12.32 -32.42 20.92
CA VAL A 41 -13.25 -31.60 20.10
C VAL A 41 -12.97 -30.11 20.29
N ILE A 42 -12.78 -29.65 21.53
CA ILE A 42 -12.43 -28.26 21.81
C ILE A 42 -11.05 -27.93 21.24
N GLY A 43 -10.08 -28.85 21.32
CA GLY A 43 -8.75 -28.68 20.75
C GLY A 43 -8.77 -28.56 19.23
N VAL A 44 -9.56 -29.39 18.54
CA VAL A 44 -9.75 -29.33 17.09
C VAL A 44 -10.47 -28.05 16.69
N LEU A 45 -11.51 -27.65 17.41
CA LEU A 45 -12.22 -26.39 17.16
C LEU A 45 -11.31 -25.18 17.42
N ALA A 46 -10.54 -25.17 18.49
CA ALA A 46 -9.58 -24.11 18.80
C ALA A 46 -8.45 -24.06 17.76
N TRP A 47 -7.92 -25.21 17.35
CA TRP A 47 -6.96 -25.32 16.26
C TRP A 47 -7.55 -24.79 14.96
N TYR A 48 -8.77 -25.19 14.60
CA TYR A 48 -9.47 -24.72 13.41
C TYR A 48 -9.70 -23.21 13.49
N TYR A 49 -10.12 -22.68 14.64
CA TYR A 49 -10.36 -21.24 14.84
C TYR A 49 -9.07 -20.41 14.79
N VAL A 50 -7.95 -20.94 15.29
CA VAL A 50 -6.63 -20.32 15.23
C VAL A 50 -6.00 -20.45 13.84
N SER A 51 -6.20 -21.58 13.17
CA SER A 51 -5.72 -21.85 11.80
C SER A 51 -6.50 -21.11 10.74
N SER A 52 -7.78 -20.81 10.99
CA SER A 52 -8.65 -20.04 10.09
C SER A 52 -8.57 -18.52 10.34
N ARG A 53 -7.63 -18.07 11.20
CA ARG A 53 -7.45 -16.65 11.50
C ARG A 53 -6.94 -15.83 10.30
N PRO A 54 -7.20 -14.51 10.29
CA PRO A 54 -7.33 -13.61 9.15
C PRO A 54 -6.16 -13.45 8.17
N SER A 55 -5.06 -14.20 8.26
CA SER A 55 -3.88 -13.96 7.42
C SER A 55 -4.20 -14.01 5.92
N SER A 56 -5.11 -14.89 5.48
CA SER A 56 -5.53 -14.95 4.08
C SER A 56 -6.44 -13.78 3.66
N ASN A 57 -7.37 -13.36 4.53
CA ASN A 57 -8.28 -12.24 4.25
C ASN A 57 -7.55 -10.89 4.34
N GLU A 58 -6.67 -10.73 5.32
CA GLU A 58 -5.84 -9.54 5.53
C GLU A 58 -4.81 -9.38 4.40
N VAL A 59 -4.16 -10.47 3.98
CA VAL A 59 -3.28 -10.46 2.79
C VAL A 59 -4.06 -10.04 1.54
N GLN A 60 -5.29 -10.57 1.35
CA GLN A 60 -6.13 -10.18 0.22
C GLN A 60 -6.55 -8.71 0.29
N ALA A 61 -6.96 -8.23 1.46
CA ALA A 61 -7.32 -6.83 1.68
C ALA A 61 -6.14 -5.90 1.40
N LEU A 62 -4.95 -6.19 1.93
CA LEU A 62 -3.74 -5.39 1.69
C LEU A 62 -3.35 -5.39 0.21
N ARG A 63 -3.47 -6.53 -0.49
CA ARG A 63 -3.22 -6.59 -1.93
C ARG A 63 -4.21 -5.73 -2.72
N ALA A 64 -5.48 -5.74 -2.33
CA ALA A 64 -6.50 -4.89 -2.93
C ALA A 64 -6.21 -3.40 -2.68
N SER A 65 -5.80 -3.03 -1.45
CA SER A 65 -5.41 -1.65 -1.13
C SER A 65 -4.20 -1.21 -1.93
N ILE A 66 -3.14 -2.02 -2.04
CA ILE A 66 -1.97 -1.68 -2.85
C ILE A 66 -2.38 -1.52 -4.32
N LYS A 67 -3.25 -2.41 -4.82
CA LYS A 67 -3.75 -2.30 -6.20
C LYS A 67 -4.48 -0.98 -6.41
N LEU A 68 -5.33 -0.57 -5.47
CA LEU A 68 -6.01 0.72 -5.54
C LEU A 68 -5.02 1.89 -5.60
N SER A 69 -3.97 1.88 -4.76
CA SER A 69 -2.92 2.90 -4.81
C SER A 69 -2.17 2.89 -6.15
N LEU A 70 -1.94 1.71 -6.75
CA LEU A 70 -1.34 1.63 -8.08
C LEU A 70 -2.26 2.13 -9.19
N ASP A 71 -3.57 1.86 -9.09
CA ASP A 71 -4.56 2.38 -10.03
C ASP A 71 -4.60 3.93 -9.95
N GLU A 72 -4.53 4.50 -8.75
CA GLU A 72 -4.40 5.96 -8.58
C GLU A 72 -3.10 6.55 -9.16
N LEU A 73 -1.99 5.79 -9.09
CA LEU A 73 -0.72 6.17 -9.70
C LEU A 73 -0.84 6.16 -11.23
N ASP A 74 -1.52 5.16 -11.77
CA ASP A 74 -1.79 5.01 -13.20
C ASP A 74 -2.67 6.14 -13.72
N ASP A 75 -3.66 6.61 -12.95
CA ASP A 75 -4.49 7.75 -13.32
C ASP A 75 -3.67 9.03 -13.50
N VAL A 76 -2.71 9.31 -12.61
CA VAL A 76 -1.87 10.52 -12.73
C VAL A 76 -0.92 10.41 -13.92
N ILE A 77 -0.36 9.22 -14.17
CA ILE A 77 0.47 8.97 -15.35
C ILE A 77 -0.35 9.16 -16.62
N ALA A 78 -1.57 8.59 -16.67
CA ALA A 78 -2.46 8.70 -17.80
C ALA A 78 -2.88 10.15 -18.07
N GLU A 79 -3.14 10.95 -17.04
CA GLU A 79 -3.47 12.37 -17.20
C GLU A 79 -2.33 13.15 -17.87
N TYR A 80 -1.09 12.88 -17.46
CA TYR A 80 0.07 13.49 -18.12
C TYR A 80 0.26 12.96 -19.54
N ASP A 81 0.11 11.66 -19.78
CA ASP A 81 0.25 11.07 -21.10
C ASP A 81 -0.83 11.59 -22.08
N GLU A 82 -2.05 11.79 -21.60
CA GLU A 82 -3.13 12.41 -22.35
C GLU A 82 -2.78 13.87 -22.70
N PHE A 83 -2.31 14.66 -21.73
CA PHE A 83 -1.82 16.00 -21.98
C PHE A 83 -0.67 16.00 -23.03
N ALA A 84 0.30 15.11 -22.88
CA ALA A 84 1.53 15.11 -23.66
C ALA A 84 1.35 14.58 -25.09
N TYR A 85 0.55 13.53 -25.26
CA TYR A 85 0.51 12.75 -26.49
C TYR A 85 -0.86 12.68 -27.16
N SER A 86 -1.95 13.08 -26.49
CA SER A 86 -3.28 13.03 -27.11
C SER A 86 -3.37 13.91 -28.35
N GLN A 87 -4.20 13.50 -29.32
CA GLN A 87 -4.51 14.30 -30.51
C GLN A 87 -5.81 15.09 -30.35
N GLU A 88 -6.45 15.01 -29.19
CA GLU A 88 -7.65 15.78 -28.90
C GLU A 88 -7.37 17.28 -28.97
N PRO A 89 -8.28 18.08 -29.56
CA PRO A 89 -8.10 19.53 -29.72
C PRO A 89 -7.80 20.26 -28.41
N ASP A 90 -8.43 19.84 -27.31
CA ASP A 90 -8.26 20.47 -26.00
C ASP A 90 -6.86 20.22 -25.43
N SER A 91 -6.34 18.98 -25.50
CA SER A 91 -4.98 18.65 -25.06
C SER A 91 -3.92 19.33 -25.95
N LEU A 92 -4.18 19.43 -27.26
CA LEU A 92 -3.35 20.18 -28.20
C LEU A 92 -3.29 21.68 -27.85
N ALA A 93 -4.45 22.29 -27.56
CA ALA A 93 -4.51 23.68 -27.14
C ALA A 93 -3.83 23.89 -25.78
N ASP A 94 -4.04 23.00 -24.81
CA ASP A 94 -3.43 23.11 -23.49
C ASP A 94 -1.90 23.05 -23.58
N ARG A 95 -1.35 22.10 -24.33
CA ARG A 95 0.12 21.96 -24.47
C ARG A 95 0.78 22.97 -25.41
N THR A 96 0.02 23.63 -26.28
CA THR A 96 0.58 24.60 -27.24
C THR A 96 0.40 26.05 -26.78
N ILE A 97 -0.75 26.35 -26.19
CA ILE A 97 -1.18 27.72 -25.88
C ILE A 97 -1.09 27.98 -24.37
N HIS A 98 -1.54 27.05 -23.53
CA HIS A 98 -1.71 27.35 -22.10
C HIS A 98 -0.50 26.96 -21.24
N ARG A 99 0.10 25.80 -21.48
CA ARG A 99 1.15 25.19 -20.64
C ARG A 99 2.25 24.51 -21.47
N PRO A 100 2.86 25.17 -22.45
CA PRO A 100 3.90 24.55 -23.28
C PRO A 100 5.14 24.13 -22.48
N GLU A 101 5.49 24.86 -21.43
CA GLU A 101 6.66 24.54 -20.60
C GLU A 101 6.54 23.19 -19.87
N LEU A 102 5.31 22.69 -19.67
CA LEU A 102 5.11 21.40 -19.01
C LEU A 102 5.63 20.21 -19.84
N LEU A 103 5.78 20.38 -21.15
CA LEU A 103 6.43 19.41 -22.05
C LEU A 103 7.95 19.49 -22.03
N ASN A 104 8.52 20.58 -21.52
CA ASN A 104 9.96 20.77 -21.48
C ASN A 104 10.54 19.98 -20.29
N SER A 105 11.18 18.84 -20.59
CA SER A 105 11.84 18.02 -19.57
C SER A 105 13.05 18.71 -18.92
N ASP A 106 13.64 19.67 -19.63
CA ASP A 106 14.84 20.42 -19.22
C ASP A 106 14.46 21.85 -18.77
N SER A 107 13.23 22.03 -18.28
CA SER A 107 12.74 23.31 -17.78
C SER A 107 13.53 23.79 -16.56
N ASP A 108 13.94 25.06 -16.56
CA ASP A 108 14.58 25.73 -15.41
C ASP A 108 13.63 25.94 -14.21
N GLU A 109 12.33 25.68 -14.38
CA GLU A 109 11.35 25.73 -13.28
C GLU A 109 11.46 24.47 -12.41
N PRO A 110 11.80 24.60 -11.11
CA PRO A 110 12.10 23.46 -10.26
C PRO A 110 10.88 22.54 -10.05
N GLU A 111 9.65 23.06 -10.06
CA GLU A 111 8.45 22.24 -9.96
C GLU A 111 8.23 21.34 -11.18
N ILE A 112 8.56 21.83 -12.38
CA ILE A 112 8.39 21.08 -13.64
C ILE A 112 9.48 20.01 -13.75
N GLU A 113 10.75 20.38 -13.50
CA GLU A 113 11.87 19.43 -13.45
C GLU A 113 11.58 18.31 -12.44
N ARG A 114 11.12 18.67 -11.23
CA ARG A 114 10.82 17.70 -10.18
C ARG A 114 9.70 16.75 -10.57
N PHE A 115 8.66 17.26 -11.24
CA PHE A 115 7.59 16.39 -11.74
C PHE A 115 8.11 15.38 -12.76
N HIS A 116 8.91 15.79 -13.75
CA HIS A 116 9.48 14.86 -14.74
C HIS A 116 10.36 13.79 -14.10
N TYR A 117 11.16 14.19 -13.10
CA TYR A 117 11.92 13.25 -12.29
C TYR A 117 11.01 12.22 -11.61
N GLU A 118 10.01 12.67 -10.85
CA GLU A 118 9.10 11.79 -10.11
C GLU A 118 8.28 10.90 -11.06
N TYR A 119 7.79 11.45 -12.17
CA TYR A 119 7.09 10.70 -13.22
C TYR A 119 7.94 9.52 -13.74
N SER A 120 9.21 9.77 -14.09
CA SER A 120 10.11 8.70 -14.55
C SER A 120 10.35 7.63 -13.48
N THR A 121 10.41 8.02 -12.21
CA THR A 121 10.58 7.07 -11.10
C THR A 121 9.29 6.29 -10.81
N ALA A 122 8.13 6.93 -10.95
CA ALA A 122 6.81 6.33 -10.76
C ALA A 122 6.55 5.24 -11.80
N GLN A 123 6.86 5.48 -13.07
CA GLN A 123 6.78 4.45 -14.12
C GLN A 123 7.63 3.21 -13.80
N ARG A 124 8.89 3.43 -13.37
CA ARG A 124 9.79 2.33 -12.95
C ARG A 124 9.29 1.61 -11.70
N TYR A 125 8.68 2.34 -10.77
CA TYR A 125 8.11 1.76 -9.55
C TYR A 125 6.89 0.88 -9.87
N ARG A 126 5.93 1.43 -10.62
CA ARG A 126 4.73 0.75 -11.12
C ARG A 126 5.06 -0.61 -11.75
N ASN A 127 5.97 -0.63 -12.72
CA ASN A 127 6.35 -1.85 -13.44
C ASN A 127 6.93 -2.92 -12.50
N ARG A 128 7.74 -2.50 -11.52
CA ARG A 128 8.30 -3.41 -10.51
C ARG A 128 7.23 -3.91 -9.52
N MET A 129 6.24 -3.09 -9.21
CA MET A 129 5.21 -3.45 -8.23
C MET A 129 4.22 -4.47 -8.74
N TYR A 130 3.78 -4.38 -9.99
CA TYR A 130 2.97 -5.45 -10.59
C TYR A 130 3.70 -6.80 -10.57
N ALA A 131 5.01 -6.81 -10.86
CA ALA A 131 5.82 -8.03 -10.78
C ALA A 131 5.96 -8.56 -9.35
N HIS A 132 6.15 -7.68 -8.36
CA HIS A 132 6.25 -8.07 -6.94
C HIS A 132 4.92 -8.60 -6.39
N LEU A 133 3.80 -7.96 -6.71
CA LEU A 133 2.48 -8.39 -6.26
C LEU A 133 2.07 -9.74 -6.85
N ALA A 134 2.59 -10.13 -8.01
CA ALA A 134 2.36 -11.46 -8.56
C ALA A 134 2.91 -12.60 -7.67
N ASN A 135 3.83 -12.32 -6.74
CA ASN A 135 4.36 -13.32 -5.81
C ASN A 135 3.34 -13.66 -4.71
N PRO A 136 2.83 -14.90 -4.62
CA PRO A 136 1.83 -15.28 -3.62
C PRO A 136 2.41 -15.40 -2.20
N ARG A 137 3.74 -15.46 -2.03
CA ARG A 137 4.41 -15.70 -0.75
C ARG A 137 4.64 -14.45 0.11
N LEU A 138 4.12 -13.29 -0.31
CA LEU A 138 4.25 -12.05 0.47
C LEU A 138 3.45 -12.15 1.79
N GLY A 139 4.14 -11.90 2.90
CA GLY A 139 3.50 -11.83 4.22
C GLY A 139 2.86 -10.47 4.51
N VAL A 140 1.98 -10.41 5.51
CA VAL A 140 1.25 -9.21 5.95
C VAL A 140 2.19 -8.00 6.15
N ASN A 141 3.21 -8.12 6.99
CA ASN A 141 4.14 -7.01 7.27
C ASN A 141 4.88 -6.47 6.03
N GLN A 142 5.12 -7.33 5.03
CA GLN A 142 5.74 -6.91 3.78
C GLN A 142 4.74 -6.12 2.94
N LEU A 143 3.49 -6.58 2.86
CA LEU A 143 2.42 -5.89 2.15
C LEU A 143 2.09 -4.54 2.79
N GLU A 144 2.04 -4.44 4.12
CA GLU A 144 1.85 -3.15 4.81
C GLU A 144 2.94 -2.14 4.46
N ARG A 145 4.20 -2.60 4.42
CA ARG A 145 5.32 -1.74 4.00
C ARG A 145 5.17 -1.31 2.55
N LEU A 146 4.79 -2.22 1.67
CA LEU A 146 4.56 -1.90 0.26
C LEU A 146 3.40 -0.93 0.08
N LEU A 147 2.32 -1.08 0.84
CA LEU A 147 1.18 -0.16 0.83
C LEU A 147 1.63 1.24 1.23
N LYS A 148 2.33 1.39 2.35
CA LYS A 148 2.84 2.69 2.80
C LYS A 148 3.72 3.37 1.74
N ILE A 149 4.62 2.61 1.11
CA ILE A 149 5.47 3.14 0.04
C ILE A 149 4.64 3.52 -1.19
N SER A 150 3.61 2.74 -1.52
CA SER A 150 2.71 3.02 -2.65
C SER A 150 1.97 4.33 -2.42
N ASP A 151 1.36 4.50 -1.25
CA ASP A 151 0.60 5.69 -0.87
C ASP A 151 1.49 6.94 -0.88
N GLU A 152 2.71 6.84 -0.34
CA GLU A 152 3.69 7.93 -0.38
C GLU A 152 4.06 8.31 -1.82
N ARG A 153 4.28 7.32 -2.69
CA ARG A 153 4.62 7.55 -4.10
C ARG A 153 3.48 8.20 -4.88
N VAL A 154 2.24 7.76 -4.66
CA VAL A 154 1.04 8.34 -5.26
C VAL A 154 0.90 9.80 -4.83
N SER A 155 1.00 10.06 -3.52
CA SER A 155 0.89 11.40 -2.96
C SER A 155 1.94 12.33 -3.55
N ASN A 156 3.20 11.92 -3.56
CA ASN A 156 4.30 12.73 -4.09
C ASN A 156 4.11 13.02 -5.58
N LEU A 157 3.79 12.00 -6.39
CA LEU A 157 3.58 12.19 -7.83
C LEU A 157 2.43 13.18 -8.10
N ARG A 158 1.29 13.00 -7.40
CA ARG A 158 0.12 13.85 -7.55
C ARG A 158 0.38 15.29 -7.11
N GLU A 159 1.10 15.48 -6.00
CA GLU A 159 1.48 16.80 -5.52
C GLU A 159 2.37 17.53 -6.53
N HIS A 160 3.41 16.85 -7.02
CA HIS A 160 4.33 17.42 -8.00
C HIS A 160 3.66 17.68 -9.35
N TRP A 161 2.71 16.83 -9.77
CA TRP A 161 1.91 17.06 -10.96
C TRP A 161 1.11 18.38 -10.87
N PHE A 162 0.39 18.59 -9.77
CA PHE A 162 -0.35 19.84 -9.59
C PHE A 162 0.56 21.05 -9.44
N ALA A 163 1.71 20.90 -8.78
CA ALA A 163 2.70 21.97 -8.68
C ALA A 163 3.24 22.37 -10.06
N ALA A 164 3.62 21.40 -10.88
CA ALA A 164 4.12 21.63 -12.24
C ALA A 164 3.07 22.28 -13.15
N ARG A 165 1.80 21.83 -13.10
CA ARG A 165 0.71 22.47 -13.86
C ARG A 165 0.51 23.94 -13.47
N ARG A 166 0.53 24.25 -12.17
CA ARG A 166 0.44 25.64 -11.70
C ARG A 166 1.64 26.45 -12.17
N ALA A 167 2.84 25.89 -12.11
CA ALA A 167 4.06 26.56 -12.54
C ALA A 167 4.06 26.83 -14.06
N ALA A 168 3.64 25.85 -14.86
CA ALA A 168 3.49 26.01 -16.30
C ALA A 168 2.44 27.06 -16.67
N GLN A 169 1.31 27.13 -15.93
CA GLN A 169 0.33 28.21 -16.11
C GLN A 169 0.92 29.59 -15.81
N ARG A 170 1.77 29.71 -14.78
CA ARG A 170 2.46 30.98 -14.47
C ARG A 170 3.45 31.39 -15.57
N LYS A 171 3.95 30.47 -16.40
CA LYS A 171 4.86 30.79 -17.53
C LYS A 171 4.13 30.94 -18.87
N GLY A 172 2.86 30.55 -18.97
CA GLY A 172 2.09 30.66 -20.20
C GLY A 172 1.97 32.09 -20.73
N PRO A 173 1.63 32.29 -22.01
CA PRO A 173 1.71 33.56 -22.76
C PRO A 173 0.86 34.73 -22.22
N GLY A 174 0.16 34.57 -21.10
CA GLY A 174 -0.55 35.63 -20.38
C GLY A 174 0.21 36.25 -19.21
N SER A 175 1.29 35.64 -18.70
CA SER A 175 2.00 36.13 -17.51
C SER A 175 3.11 37.14 -17.80
N THR A 176 3.56 37.25 -19.06
CA THR A 176 4.56 38.25 -19.49
C THR A 176 3.98 39.66 -19.63
N ARG A 177 2.78 39.92 -19.11
CA ARG A 177 2.15 41.26 -19.03
C ARG A 177 1.92 41.68 -17.58
N SER A 178 2.99 41.84 -16.80
CA SER A 178 3.01 42.82 -15.70
C SER A 178 4.44 43.12 -15.27
N ASN A 179 4.87 44.33 -15.63
CA ASN A 179 6.03 45.12 -15.16
C ASN A 179 7.44 44.62 -15.44
#